data_AF-A0AAD1ASJ7-F1
#
_entry.id   AF-A0AAD1ASJ7-F1
#
_cell.length_a   1.000
_cell.length_b   1.000
_cell.length_c   1.000
_cell.angle_alpha   90.00
_cell.angle_beta   90.00
_cell.angle_gamma   90.00
#
_symmetry.space_group_name_H-M   'P 1'
#
loop_
_entity.id
_entity.type
_entity.pdbx_description
1 polymer ?
#
loop_
_entity_poly.entity_id
_entity_poly.type
_entity_poly.pdbx_seq_one_letter_code
_entity_poly.pdbx_strand_id
1 'polypeptide(L)'
;MAGVYTYLIVPVSGEKTTVIMIETKLKLNGGILVKRLLKWIAIVVGAVVLVAGGYLIYLFTTYYRLPDNQALKVKNQQDAQFKPGQTYTAMTYNIGYGSYPPSYSFFMDGGKYSRAYSQQAVRKSINGVIKTTQAQNPDIAFYQEIDPDGDRSRHVNEVNMVTQAQKQWVYTFWC
;
A
#
# COMPACT_ATOMS: atom_id res chain seq x y z
N MET A 1 -27.46 46.49 -18.62
CA MET A 1 -26.90 46.59 -17.26
C MET A 1 -28.06 46.60 -16.28
N ALA A 2 -28.21 45.56 -15.45
CA ALA A 2 -29.26 45.53 -14.43
C ALA A 2 -28.72 46.19 -13.15
N GLY A 3 -29.31 47.32 -12.73
CA GLY A 3 -29.00 47.97 -11.46
C GLY A 3 -29.94 47.45 -10.38
N VAL A 4 -29.42 47.22 -9.18
CA VAL A 4 -30.23 46.96 -7.97
C VAL A 4 -30.57 48.32 -7.37
N TYR A 5 -31.87 48.60 -7.17
CA TYR A 5 -32.34 49.87 -6.60
C TYR A 5 -32.73 49.66 -5.14
N THR A 6 -32.30 50.56 -4.26
CA THR A 6 -32.72 50.57 -2.85
C THR A 6 -33.45 51.88 -2.58
N TYR A 7 -34.66 51.78 -2.04
CA TYR A 7 -35.51 52.93 -1.78
C TYR A 7 -35.45 53.25 -0.28
N LEU A 8 -35.19 54.51 0.07
CA LEU A 8 -35.35 55.00 1.44
C LEU A 8 -36.63 55.84 1.48
N ILE A 9 -37.65 55.35 2.19
CA ILE A 9 -38.91 56.06 2.37
C ILE A 9 -38.85 56.76 3.73
N VAL A 10 -38.86 58.09 3.73
CA VAL A 10 -38.84 58.90 4.96
C VAL A 10 -40.21 59.56 5.13
N PRO A 11 -40.94 59.32 6.23
CA PRO A 11 -42.20 60.00 6.47
C PRO A 11 -41.93 61.45 6.92
N VAL A 12 -42.58 62.42 6.26
CA VAL A 12 -42.59 63.82 6.69
C VAL A 12 -43.98 64.10 7.27
N SER A 13 -44.03 64.60 8.51
CA SER A 13 -45.27 64.91 9.22
C SER A 13 -46.06 65.98 8.45
N GLY A 14 -47.31 65.67 8.09
CA GLY A 14 -48.22 66.55 7.35
C GLY A 14 -48.41 66.15 5.89
N GLU A 15 -49.33 65.21 5.65
CA GLU A 15 -50.01 64.83 4.39
C GLU A 15 -49.22 64.60 3.09
N LYS A 16 -47.90 64.81 3.03
CA LYS A 16 -47.09 64.57 1.82
C LYS A 16 -45.90 63.66 2.11
N THR A 17 -46.03 62.40 1.70
CA THR A 17 -44.90 61.45 1.66
C THR A 17 -43.96 61.84 0.51
N THR A 18 -42.71 62.18 0.82
CA THR A 18 -41.68 62.39 -0.20
C THR A 18 -40.86 61.12 -0.34
N VAL A 19 -40.89 60.49 -1.51
CA VAL A 19 -40.06 59.32 -1.83
C VAL A 19 -38.74 59.81 -2.42
N ILE A 20 -37.63 59.59 -1.72
CA ILE A 20 -36.29 59.94 -2.23
C ILE A 20 -35.70 58.69 -2.88
N MET A 21 -35.55 58.74 -4.21
CA MET A 21 -34.88 57.71 -4.99
C MET A 21 -33.37 57.86 -4.85
N ILE A 22 -32.71 56.94 -4.14
CA ILE A 22 -31.24 56.91 -4.09
C ILE A 22 -30.75 55.82 -5.05
N GLU A 23 -30.11 56.22 -6.14
CA GLU A 23 -29.60 55.29 -7.15
C GLU A 23 -28.21 54.77 -6.75
N THR A 24 -28.15 53.67 -5.99
CA THR A 24 -26.87 53.06 -5.63
C THR A 24 -26.37 52.14 -6.76
N LYS A 25 -25.51 52.64 -7.65
CA LYS A 25 -24.88 51.80 -8.68
C LYS A 25 -23.83 50.88 -8.04
N LEU A 26 -24.22 49.67 -7.63
CA LEU A 26 -23.25 48.64 -7.22
C LEU A 26 -22.54 48.09 -8.47
N LYS A 27 -21.36 48.65 -8.81
CA LYS A 27 -20.52 48.12 -9.90
C LYS A 27 -19.80 46.85 -9.42
N LEU A 28 -20.42 45.69 -9.65
CA LEU A 28 -19.72 44.41 -9.56
C LEU A 28 -18.71 44.30 -10.71
N ASN A 29 -17.44 44.60 -10.42
CA ASN A 29 -16.33 44.46 -11.36
C ASN A 29 -16.03 42.96 -11.58
N GLY A 30 -16.73 42.33 -12.52
CA GLY A 30 -16.55 40.91 -12.86
C GLY A 30 -15.10 40.53 -13.18
N GLY A 31 -14.34 41.43 -13.80
CA GLY A 31 -12.90 41.23 -14.05
C GLY A 31 -12.04 41.12 -12.79
N ILE A 32 -12.43 41.76 -11.67
CA ILE A 32 -11.72 41.64 -10.39
C ILE A 32 -12.05 40.31 -9.71
N LEU A 33 -13.31 39.85 -9.78
CA LEU A 33 -13.74 38.55 -9.27
C LEU A 33 -13.06 37.40 -10.01
N VAL A 34 -12.99 37.45 -11.35
CA VAL A 34 -12.31 36.42 -12.17
C VAL A 34 -10.81 36.37 -11.87
N LYS A 35 -10.13 37.51 -11.75
CA LYS A 35 -8.70 37.56 -11.39
C LYS A 35 -8.43 36.98 -10.00
N ARG A 36 -9.30 37.24 -9.03
CA ARG A 36 -9.23 36.63 -7.69
C ARG A 36 -9.41 35.12 -7.74
N LEU A 37 -10.37 34.62 -8.50
CA LEU A 37 -10.60 33.20 -8.68
C LEU A 37 -9.38 32.50 -9.33
N LEU A 38 -8.85 33.05 -10.42
CA LEU A 38 -7.65 32.51 -11.08
C LEU A 38 -6.44 32.46 -10.16
N LYS A 39 -6.23 33.49 -9.33
CA LYS A 39 -5.16 33.50 -8.33
C LYS A 39 -5.31 32.35 -7.32
N TRP A 40 -6.51 32.11 -6.81
CA TRP A 40 -6.76 31.00 -5.88
C TRP A 40 -6.56 29.63 -6.53
N ILE A 41 -7.04 29.45 -7.77
CA ILE A 41 -6.79 28.22 -8.54
C ILE A 41 -5.28 27.99 -8.70
N ALA A 42 -4.53 29.02 -9.08
CA ALA A 42 -3.08 28.91 -9.25
C ALA A 42 -2.37 28.55 -7.92
N ILE A 43 -2.81 29.11 -6.79
CA ILE A 43 -2.28 28.76 -5.46
C ILE A 43 -2.56 27.29 -5.14
N VAL A 44 -3.79 26.83 -5.37
CA VAL A 44 -4.17 25.43 -5.10
C VAL A 44 -3.38 24.47 -5.98
N VAL A 45 -3.28 24.76 -7.29
CA VAL A 45 -2.47 23.95 -8.23
C VAL A 45 -1.00 23.96 -7.81
N GLY A 46 -0.44 25.12 -7.46
CA GLY A 46 0.93 25.23 -6.97
C GLY A 46 1.16 24.41 -5.70
N ALA A 47 0.23 24.43 -4.74
CA ALA A 47 0.30 23.62 -3.53
C ALA A 47 0.28 22.12 -3.85
N VAL A 48 -0.59 21.67 -4.75
CA VAL A 48 -0.64 20.25 -5.18
C VAL A 48 0.67 19.84 -5.83
N VAL A 49 1.23 20.67 -6.71
CA VAL A 49 2.52 20.40 -7.37
C VAL A 49 3.66 20.33 -6.35
N LEU A 50 3.67 21.23 -5.35
CA LEU A 50 4.67 21.20 -4.28
C LEU A 50 4.58 19.92 -3.44
N VAL A 51 3.37 19.48 -3.07
CA VAL A 51 3.16 18.23 -2.33
C VAL A 51 3.60 17.03 -3.16
N ALA A 52 3.17 16.95 -4.42
CA ALA A 52 3.55 15.86 -5.32
C ALA A 52 5.06 15.82 -5.57
N GLY A 53 5.68 16.98 -5.83
CA GLY A 53 7.12 17.09 -6.02
C GLY A 53 7.91 16.72 -4.77
N GLY A 54 7.47 17.19 -3.59
CA GLY A 54 8.06 16.81 -2.31
C GLY A 54 7.95 15.30 -2.05
N TYR A 55 6.81 14.68 -2.37
CA TYR A 55 6.62 13.25 -2.25
C TYR A 55 7.51 12.46 -3.23
N LEU A 56 7.69 12.92 -4.47
CA LEU A 56 8.62 12.30 -5.41
C LEU A 56 10.06 12.38 -4.90
N ILE A 57 10.50 13.54 -4.40
CA ILE A 57 11.82 13.69 -3.79
C ILE A 57 11.97 12.72 -2.61
N TYR A 58 10.97 12.62 -1.73
CA TYR A 58 10.94 11.66 -0.65
C TYR A 58 11.08 10.22 -1.17
N LEU A 59 10.31 9.81 -2.17
CA LEU A 59 10.41 8.48 -2.77
C LEU A 59 11.81 8.20 -3.31
N PHE A 60 12.39 9.10 -4.09
CA PHE A 60 13.72 8.90 -4.67
C PHE A 60 14.85 8.91 -3.63
N THR A 61 14.73 9.71 -2.57
CA THR A 61 15.76 9.81 -1.52
C THR A 61 15.69 8.66 -0.51
N THR A 62 14.49 8.11 -0.28
CA THR A 62 14.28 6.94 0.59
C THR A 62 14.33 5.62 -0.15
N TYR A 63 14.31 5.62 -1.49
CA TYR A 63 14.41 4.40 -2.28
C TYR A 63 15.78 3.76 -2.07
N TYR A 64 15.78 2.64 -1.34
CA TYR A 64 16.97 1.84 -1.10
C TYR A 64 16.90 0.56 -1.93
N ARG A 65 17.68 0.51 -3.01
CA ARG A 65 17.89 -0.72 -3.78
C ARG A 65 18.94 -1.56 -3.08
N LEU A 66 18.61 -2.81 -2.80
CA LEU A 66 19.56 -3.77 -2.25
C LEU A 66 20.68 -4.02 -3.28
N PRO A 67 21.96 -4.03 -2.85
CA PRO A 67 23.08 -4.37 -3.73
C PRO A 67 22.88 -5.70 -4.46
N ASP A 68 23.41 -5.79 -5.67
CA ASP A 68 23.46 -7.06 -6.41
C ASP A 68 24.44 -8.03 -5.74
N ASN A 69 24.24 -9.33 -5.93
CA ASN A 69 25.13 -10.41 -5.47
C ASN A 69 25.44 -10.39 -3.95
N GLN A 70 24.45 -10.09 -3.12
CA GLN A 70 24.63 -10.16 -1.67
C GLN A 70 25.08 -11.56 -1.23
N ALA A 71 26.15 -11.59 -0.45
CA ALA A 71 26.60 -12.82 0.18
C ALA A 71 25.56 -13.26 1.21
N LEU A 72 24.98 -14.45 1.00
CA LEU A 72 24.01 -15.02 1.92
C LEU A 72 24.71 -15.91 2.94
N LYS A 73 24.31 -15.77 4.22
CA LYS A 73 24.82 -16.63 5.28
C LYS A 73 24.15 -17.99 5.22
N VAL A 74 24.91 -18.99 4.83
CA VAL A 74 24.49 -20.40 4.90
C VAL A 74 24.41 -20.84 6.36
N LYS A 75 23.29 -21.47 6.72
CA LYS A 75 23.04 -22.06 8.03
C LYS A 75 23.10 -23.58 7.92
N ASN A 76 23.51 -24.20 9.02
CA ASN A 76 23.67 -25.66 9.12
C ASN A 76 24.57 -26.24 8.02
N GLN A 77 25.73 -25.60 7.76
CA GLN A 77 26.69 -26.08 6.78
C GLN A 77 27.07 -27.54 7.04
N GLN A 78 27.06 -28.33 5.97
CA GLN A 78 27.44 -29.73 5.96
C GLN A 78 28.59 -29.91 4.97
N ASP A 79 29.40 -30.95 5.15
CA ASP A 79 30.54 -31.27 4.26
C ASP A 79 30.10 -31.94 2.94
N ALA A 80 28.82 -32.29 2.81
CA ALA A 80 28.27 -32.92 1.63
C ALA A 80 28.29 -31.98 0.42
N GLN A 81 28.80 -32.47 -0.71
CA GLN A 81 28.88 -31.73 -1.98
C GLN A 81 28.13 -32.46 -3.10
N PHE A 82 27.59 -31.68 -4.04
CA PHE A 82 27.03 -32.22 -5.27
C PHE A 82 28.13 -32.90 -6.10
N LYS A 83 27.83 -34.09 -6.63
CA LYS A 83 28.75 -34.91 -7.40
C LYS A 83 28.45 -34.77 -8.90
N PRO A 84 29.45 -34.55 -9.75
CA PRO A 84 29.27 -34.60 -11.20
C PRO A 84 28.68 -35.94 -11.65
N GLY A 85 27.77 -35.91 -12.62
CA GLY A 85 27.13 -37.12 -13.18
C GLY A 85 26.02 -37.72 -12.32
N GLN A 86 25.71 -37.16 -11.15
CA GLN A 86 24.58 -37.55 -10.32
C GLN A 86 23.32 -36.75 -10.72
N THR A 87 22.18 -37.44 -10.81
CA THR A 87 20.87 -36.79 -10.97
C THR A 87 20.36 -36.30 -9.63
N TYR A 88 19.87 -35.06 -9.61
CA TYR A 88 19.26 -34.41 -8.45
C TYR A 88 17.86 -33.91 -8.79
N THR A 89 17.03 -33.80 -7.75
CA THR A 89 15.66 -33.33 -7.81
C THR A 89 15.54 -31.97 -7.13
N ALA A 90 14.88 -31.03 -7.81
CA ALA A 90 14.63 -29.71 -7.27
C ALA A 90 13.11 -29.46 -7.20
N MET A 91 12.66 -28.97 -6.05
CA MET A 91 11.31 -28.52 -5.81
C MET A 91 11.29 -26.99 -5.76
N THR A 92 10.31 -26.38 -6.41
CA THR A 92 9.96 -24.97 -6.17
C THR A 92 8.54 -24.90 -5.67
N TYR A 93 8.30 -24.13 -4.62
CA TYR A 93 6.98 -24.05 -4.00
C TYR A 93 6.69 -22.65 -3.46
N ASN A 94 5.74 -21.97 -4.11
CA ASN A 94 5.09 -20.81 -3.53
C ASN A 94 4.07 -21.27 -2.48
N ILE A 95 4.31 -20.93 -1.22
CA ILE A 95 3.52 -21.43 -0.08
C ILE A 95 2.46 -20.43 0.40
N GLY A 96 2.34 -19.27 -0.27
CA GLY A 96 1.30 -18.28 0.00
C GLY A 96 1.24 -17.78 1.44
N TYR A 97 2.38 -17.65 2.12
CA TYR A 97 2.50 -17.23 3.53
C TYR A 97 1.66 -18.09 4.50
N GLY A 98 1.42 -19.35 4.13
CA GLY A 98 0.49 -20.25 4.83
C GLY A 98 -0.95 -19.70 4.97
N SER A 99 -1.29 -18.65 4.24
CA SER A 99 -2.44 -17.78 4.51
C SER A 99 -3.65 -18.12 3.65
N TYR A 100 -3.49 -18.96 2.65
CA TYR A 100 -4.51 -19.27 1.63
C TYR A 100 -5.04 -20.72 1.74
N PRO A 101 -5.84 -21.07 2.76
CA PRO A 101 -6.62 -22.31 2.69
C PRO A 101 -7.55 -22.30 1.46
N PRO A 102 -8.07 -23.45 0.99
CA PRO A 102 -8.98 -23.49 -0.16
C PRO A 102 -10.23 -22.61 -0.03
N SER A 103 -10.64 -22.32 1.21
CA SER A 103 -11.75 -21.41 1.51
C SER A 103 -11.34 -19.94 1.60
N TYR A 104 -10.08 -19.58 1.33
CA TYR A 104 -9.58 -18.21 1.40
C TYR A 104 -10.17 -17.35 0.29
N SER A 105 -10.45 -16.09 0.62
CA SER A 105 -11.03 -15.13 -0.30
C SER A 105 -10.27 -13.81 -0.19
N PHE A 106 -9.36 -13.58 -1.14
CA PHE A 106 -8.46 -12.44 -1.16
C PHE A 106 -9.20 -11.17 -1.57
N PHE A 107 -8.96 -10.06 -0.88
CA PHE A 107 -9.75 -8.83 -1.07
C PHE A 107 -9.63 -8.22 -2.48
N MET A 108 -8.47 -8.37 -3.13
CA MET A 108 -8.28 -7.89 -4.51
C MET A 108 -9.11 -8.69 -5.52
N ASP A 109 -9.51 -9.91 -5.18
CA ASP A 109 -10.39 -10.77 -5.98
C ASP A 109 -11.86 -10.59 -5.61
N GLY A 110 -12.21 -9.47 -4.95
CA GLY A 110 -13.56 -9.20 -4.43
C GLY A 110 -13.87 -9.92 -3.10
N GLY A 111 -12.86 -10.52 -2.49
CA GLY A 111 -12.95 -11.21 -1.21
C GLY A 111 -12.95 -10.29 0.01
N LYS A 112 -12.85 -10.90 1.19
CA LYS A 112 -12.91 -10.17 2.47
C LYS A 112 -11.58 -10.02 3.19
N TYR A 113 -10.55 -10.78 2.79
CA TYR A 113 -9.37 -10.97 3.61
C TYR A 113 -8.08 -10.53 2.91
N SER A 114 -7.19 -9.92 3.68
CA SER A 114 -5.82 -9.55 3.29
C SER A 114 -4.75 -10.23 4.16
N ARG A 115 -5.19 -10.94 5.22
CA ARG A 115 -4.36 -11.66 6.18
C ARG A 115 -4.94 -13.05 6.42
N ALA A 116 -4.15 -13.99 6.92
CA ALA A 116 -4.62 -15.31 7.31
C ALA A 116 -5.76 -15.23 8.34
N TYR A 117 -6.61 -16.26 8.36
CA TYR A 117 -7.71 -16.36 9.32
C TYR A 117 -7.26 -16.34 10.78
N SER A 118 -6.17 -17.05 11.08
CA SER A 118 -5.57 -17.11 12.42
C SER A 118 -4.15 -17.66 12.35
N GLN A 119 -3.37 -17.50 13.41
CA GLN A 119 -2.08 -18.17 13.54
C GLN A 119 -2.20 -19.70 13.42
N GLN A 120 -3.29 -20.29 13.94
CA GLN A 120 -3.54 -21.72 13.84
C GLN A 120 -3.75 -22.16 12.38
N ALA A 121 -4.47 -21.35 11.59
CA ALA A 121 -4.65 -21.62 10.16
C ALA A 121 -3.30 -21.62 9.43
N VAL A 122 -2.44 -20.62 9.69
CA VAL A 122 -1.08 -20.55 9.12
C VAL A 122 -0.26 -21.78 9.50
N ARG A 123 -0.20 -22.11 10.80
CA ARG A 123 0.54 -23.30 11.26
C ARG A 123 0.04 -24.59 10.62
N LYS A 124 -1.28 -24.74 10.44
CA LYS A 124 -1.86 -25.90 9.76
C LYS A 124 -1.43 -25.97 8.30
N SER A 125 -1.48 -24.85 7.57
CA SER A 125 -1.03 -24.76 6.17
C SER A 125 0.45 -25.09 6.03
N ILE A 126 1.31 -24.49 6.87
CA ILE A 126 2.76 -24.74 6.84
C ILE A 126 3.10 -26.19 7.23
N ASN A 127 2.37 -26.79 8.16
CA ASN A 127 2.52 -28.23 8.43
C ASN A 127 2.15 -29.10 7.20
N GLY A 128 1.18 -28.66 6.39
CA GLY A 128 0.87 -29.28 5.10
C GLY A 128 2.03 -29.16 4.11
N VAL A 129 2.61 -27.96 3.98
CA VAL A 129 3.80 -27.69 3.14
C VAL A 129 4.98 -28.58 3.55
N ILE A 130 5.24 -28.71 4.84
CA ILE A 130 6.30 -29.57 5.38
C ILE A 130 6.07 -31.02 4.97
N LYS A 131 4.85 -31.54 5.16
CA LYS A 131 4.49 -32.91 4.78
C LYS A 131 4.64 -33.14 3.27
N THR A 132 4.21 -32.19 2.44
CA THR A 132 4.37 -32.25 0.98
C THR A 132 5.85 -32.30 0.62
N THR A 133 6.68 -31.43 1.22
CA THR A 133 8.13 -31.44 0.95
C THR A 133 8.75 -32.79 1.31
N GLN A 134 8.43 -33.32 2.50
CA GLN A 134 8.93 -34.63 2.95
C GLN A 134 8.47 -35.77 2.02
N ALA A 135 7.23 -35.72 1.53
CA ALA A 135 6.69 -36.72 0.62
C ALA A 135 7.33 -36.65 -0.78
N GLN A 136 7.64 -35.45 -1.28
CA GLN A 136 8.36 -35.28 -2.54
C GLN A 136 9.85 -35.64 -2.42
N ASN A 137 10.41 -35.56 -1.21
CA ASN A 137 11.80 -35.86 -0.88
C ASN A 137 12.81 -35.27 -1.89
N PRO A 138 12.77 -33.95 -2.15
CA PRO A 138 13.69 -33.35 -3.10
C PRO A 138 15.09 -33.19 -2.50
N ASP A 139 16.10 -33.15 -3.37
CA ASP A 139 17.48 -32.83 -2.96
C ASP A 139 17.65 -31.33 -2.68
N ILE A 140 16.87 -30.49 -3.35
CA ILE A 140 16.86 -29.02 -3.21
C ILE A 140 15.40 -28.54 -3.16
N ALA A 141 15.03 -27.69 -2.20
CA ALA A 141 13.74 -26.99 -2.27
C ALA A 141 13.89 -25.47 -2.16
N PHE A 142 13.17 -24.77 -3.04
CA PHE A 142 13.03 -23.32 -3.06
C PHE A 142 11.62 -22.96 -2.61
N TYR A 143 11.52 -22.19 -1.52
CA TYR A 143 10.24 -21.67 -1.03
C TYR A 143 10.08 -20.21 -1.43
N GLN A 144 8.95 -19.88 -2.02
CA GLN A 144 8.52 -18.50 -2.25
C GLN A 144 7.36 -18.18 -1.31
N GLU A 145 7.18 -16.89 -1.03
CA GLU A 145 6.12 -16.41 -0.15
C GLU A 145 6.17 -17.02 1.26
N ILE A 146 7.35 -17.00 1.88
CA ILE A 146 7.57 -17.50 3.24
C ILE A 146 7.93 -16.34 4.18
N ASP A 147 7.19 -16.19 5.27
CA ASP A 147 7.35 -15.06 6.19
C ASP A 147 8.01 -15.47 7.53
N PRO A 148 8.98 -14.70 8.04
CA PRO A 148 9.52 -14.90 9.39
C PRO A 148 8.68 -14.20 10.47
N ASP A 149 7.99 -13.10 10.12
CA ASP A 149 7.20 -12.27 11.04
C ASP A 149 6.18 -11.39 10.30
N GLY A 150 5.46 -11.96 9.35
CA GLY A 150 4.55 -11.22 8.47
C GLY A 150 3.19 -10.91 9.11
N ASP A 151 2.68 -9.70 8.90
CA ASP A 151 1.33 -9.28 9.30
C ASP A 151 0.25 -10.17 8.65
N ARG A 152 0.47 -10.53 7.37
CA ARG A 152 -0.38 -11.42 6.58
C ARG A 152 -0.36 -12.86 7.10
N SER A 153 0.78 -13.33 7.61
CA SER A 153 0.94 -14.63 8.26
C SER A 153 0.71 -14.60 9.78
N ARG A 154 0.16 -13.49 10.31
CA ARG A 154 -0.16 -13.31 11.74
C ARG A 154 1.05 -13.51 12.66
N HIS A 155 2.23 -13.06 12.23
CA HIS A 155 3.48 -13.16 13.00
C HIS A 155 3.89 -14.62 13.30
N VAL A 156 3.45 -15.57 12.47
CA VAL A 156 3.95 -16.95 12.56
C VAL A 156 5.29 -17.01 11.82
N ASN A 157 6.32 -17.50 12.49
CA ASN A 157 7.63 -17.68 11.89
C ASN A 157 7.69 -18.97 11.06
N GLU A 158 7.33 -18.86 9.78
CA GLU A 158 7.23 -19.98 8.84
C GLU A 158 8.61 -20.53 8.48
N VAL A 159 9.60 -19.65 8.31
CA VAL A 159 11.00 -20.01 8.06
C VAL A 159 11.49 -20.96 9.16
N ASN A 160 11.22 -20.62 10.42
CA ASN A 160 11.58 -21.45 11.57
C ASN A 160 10.83 -22.78 11.55
N MET A 161 9.53 -22.79 11.24
CA MET A 161 8.76 -24.04 11.14
C MET A 161 9.32 -24.99 10.08
N VAL A 162 9.60 -24.50 8.87
CA VAL A 162 10.12 -25.32 7.77
C VAL A 162 11.52 -25.84 8.10
N THR A 163 12.41 -24.97 8.59
CA THR A 163 13.80 -25.34 8.90
C THR A 163 13.92 -26.26 10.12
N GLN A 164 13.06 -26.13 11.13
CA GLN A 164 13.02 -27.07 12.26
C GLN A 164 12.51 -28.45 11.87
N ALA A 165 11.62 -28.56 10.88
CA ALA A 165 11.13 -29.84 10.38
C ALA A 165 12.14 -30.56 9.47
N GLN A 166 13.14 -29.81 8.97
CA GLN A 166 14.16 -30.26 8.02
C GLN A 166 15.56 -30.05 8.63
N LYS A 167 15.80 -30.48 9.88
CA LYS A 167 17.06 -30.16 10.61
C LYS A 167 18.32 -30.62 9.91
N GLN A 168 18.24 -31.62 9.05
CA GLN A 168 19.36 -32.12 8.25
C GLN A 168 19.71 -31.23 7.05
N TRP A 169 18.90 -30.22 6.72
CA TRP A 169 19.11 -29.40 5.53
C TRP A 169 20.08 -28.25 5.78
N VAL A 170 20.98 -28.05 4.83
CA VAL A 170 21.72 -26.80 4.65
C VAL A 170 20.75 -25.79 4.06
N TYR A 171 20.67 -24.58 4.60
CA TYR A 171 19.74 -23.59 4.07
C TYR A 171 20.26 -22.16 4.18
N THR A 172 19.67 -21.29 3.38
CA THR A 172 19.81 -19.84 3.50
C THR A 172 18.44 -19.19 3.42
N PHE A 173 18.31 -18.00 4.01
CA PHE A 173 17.09 -17.21 3.97
C PHE A 173 17.46 -15.73 3.99
N TRP A 174 16.71 -14.94 3.23
CA TRP A 174 16.91 -13.50 3.11
C TRP A 174 15.55 -12.85 2.82
N CYS A 175 15.29 -11.72 3.47
CA CYS A 175 14.11 -10.88 3.29
C CYS A 175 14.51 -9.41 3.34
#